data_AF-A0A937E0Y9-F1
#
_entry.id   AF-A0A937E0Y9-F1
#
_cell.length_a   1.000
_cell.length_b   1.000
_cell.length_c   1.000
_cell.angle_alpha   90.00
_cell.angle_beta   90.00
_cell.angle_gamma   90.00
#
_symmetry.space_group_name_H-M   'P 1'
#
loop_
_entity.id
_entity.type
_entity.pdbx_description
1 polymer ?
#
loop_
_entity_poly.entity_id
_entity_poly.type
_entity_poly.pdbx_seq_one_letter_code
_entity_poly.pdbx_strand_id
1 'polypeptide(L)'
;MTHAAPSPSPAPDDVWTVAREAYLAGSTAAMVCRELALSPSTFWQRAAREGWLRRDHPRRADTLPPLAPVNLDDPVDDLWTALDKVWHRICAALDAGDAAGAVRWTRVHAQLKATATAENQARAAERRRAAHQQSLDALRESEAIVRAAEAQLAALHAQQAVSEVEKVESVLRDSTPPPAQQPQPPLNRAQRRRLQKRGSGP
;
A
#
# COMPACT_ATOMS: atom_id res chain seq x y z
N MET A 1 6.80 92.06 31.49
CA MET A 1 5.84 91.20 30.75
C MET A 1 6.31 91.14 29.31
N THR A 2 7.11 90.14 28.96
CA THR A 2 7.67 89.96 27.61
C THR A 2 6.84 88.92 26.88
N HIS A 3 6.18 89.37 25.81
CA HIS A 3 5.34 88.58 24.94
C HIS A 3 6.20 87.57 24.16
N ALA A 4 5.96 86.28 24.31
CA ALA A 4 6.56 85.26 23.46
C ALA A 4 6.00 85.39 22.03
N ALA A 5 6.89 85.46 21.04
CA ALA A 5 6.53 85.48 19.63
C ALA A 5 6.14 84.07 19.15
N PRO A 6 5.19 83.92 18.22
CA PRO A 6 4.83 82.62 17.65
C PRO A 6 5.96 82.07 16.79
N SER A 7 6.28 80.79 16.96
CA SER A 7 7.26 80.05 16.15
C SER A 7 6.95 80.13 14.65
N PRO A 8 7.95 80.27 13.76
CA PRO A 8 7.71 80.32 12.33
C PRO A 8 7.15 78.98 11.84
N SER A 9 6.00 79.00 11.18
CA SER A 9 5.51 77.84 10.45
C SER A 9 6.57 77.41 9.42
N PRO A 10 6.94 76.12 9.37
CA PRO A 10 7.89 75.63 8.37
C PRO A 10 7.39 75.94 6.96
N ALA A 11 8.31 76.32 6.07
CA ALA A 11 8.01 76.60 4.68
C ALA A 11 7.30 75.39 4.04
N PRO A 12 6.40 75.58 3.06
CA PRO A 12 5.56 74.50 2.54
C PRO A 12 6.35 73.28 2.03
N ASP A 13 7.55 73.47 1.46
CA ASP A 13 8.40 72.35 1.00
C ASP A 13 9.08 71.57 2.13
N ASP A 14 9.29 72.20 3.29
CA ASP A 14 9.81 71.54 4.49
C ASP A 14 8.74 70.60 5.08
N VAL A 15 7.48 71.04 5.11
CA VAL A 15 6.35 70.21 5.58
C VAL A 15 6.19 68.93 4.74
N TRP A 16 6.35 69.02 3.41
CA TRP A 16 6.26 67.85 2.54
C TRP A 16 7.45 66.90 2.66
N THR A 17 8.64 67.43 2.95
CA THR A 17 9.82 66.61 3.22
C THR A 17 9.64 65.83 4.53
N VAL A 18 9.19 66.49 5.59
CA VAL A 18 8.84 65.84 6.87
C VAL A 18 7.71 64.82 6.68
N ALA A 19 6.67 65.15 5.91
CA ALA A 19 5.57 64.23 5.60
C ALA A 19 6.05 62.96 4.88
N ARG A 20 6.95 63.12 3.91
CA ARG A 20 7.57 62.01 3.16
C ARG A 20 8.38 61.13 4.09
N GLU A 21 9.29 61.71 4.86
CA GLU A 21 10.16 60.96 5.77
C GLU A 21 9.35 60.19 6.82
N ALA A 22 8.37 60.84 7.46
CA ALA A 22 7.49 60.19 8.43
C ALA A 22 6.71 59.02 7.82
N TYR A 23 6.15 59.21 6.62
CA TYR A 23 5.39 58.18 5.92
C TYR A 23 6.27 57.00 5.49
N LEU A 24 7.46 57.27 4.92
CA LEU A 24 8.42 56.24 4.53
C LEU A 24 9.04 55.50 5.72
N ALA A 25 9.17 56.17 6.87
CA ALA A 25 9.59 55.57 8.14
C ALA A 25 8.52 54.64 8.76
N GLY A 26 7.30 54.61 8.20
CA GLY A 26 6.26 53.66 8.58
C GLY A 26 5.01 54.28 9.22
N SER A 27 4.98 55.61 9.41
CA SER A 27 3.78 56.30 9.88
C SER A 27 2.61 56.12 8.91
N THR A 28 1.39 56.05 9.42
CA THR A 28 0.20 55.99 8.56
C THR A 28 -0.09 57.36 7.94
N ALA A 29 -0.61 57.38 6.71
CA ALA A 29 -0.97 58.63 6.03
C ALA A 29 -1.96 59.48 6.84
N ALA A 30 -2.90 58.85 7.56
CA ALA A 30 -3.86 59.54 8.43
C ALA A 30 -3.17 60.27 9.59
N MET A 31 -2.15 59.65 10.20
CA MET A 31 -1.37 60.25 11.28
C MET A 31 -0.54 61.45 10.79
N VAL A 32 0.16 61.27 9.66
CA VAL A 32 0.94 62.34 9.02
C VAL A 32 0.05 63.52 8.61
N CYS A 33 -1.13 63.26 8.03
CA CYS A 33 -2.06 64.32 7.64
C CYS A 33 -2.60 65.09 8.86
N ARG A 34 -2.91 64.40 9.95
CA ARG A 34 -3.40 65.03 11.18
C ARG A 34 -2.33 65.90 11.84
N GLU A 35 -1.10 65.41 11.94
CA GLU A 35 -0.01 66.10 12.65
C GLU A 35 0.54 67.30 11.87
N LEU A 36 0.56 67.22 10.54
CA LEU A 36 1.04 68.30 9.68
C LEU A 36 -0.08 69.17 9.11
N ALA A 37 -1.32 68.99 9.59
CA ALA A 37 -2.52 69.70 9.11
C ALA A 37 -2.69 69.66 7.59
N LEU A 38 -2.36 68.51 6.97
CA LEU A 38 -2.48 68.29 5.53
C LEU A 38 -3.84 67.66 5.18
N SER A 39 -4.39 68.05 4.03
CA SER A 39 -5.53 67.34 3.46
C SER A 39 -5.11 65.95 2.95
N PRO A 40 -5.86 64.87 3.28
CA PRO A 40 -5.58 63.53 2.75
C PRO A 40 -5.54 63.47 1.22
N SER A 41 -6.41 64.22 0.53
CA SER A 41 -6.45 64.22 -0.94
C SER A 41 -5.16 64.78 -1.54
N THR A 42 -4.68 65.90 -1.00
CA THR A 42 -3.43 66.54 -1.43
C THR A 42 -2.22 65.67 -1.11
N PHE A 43 -2.23 65.01 0.05
CA PHE A 43 -1.20 64.05 0.41
C PHE A 43 -1.10 62.90 -0.59
N TRP A 44 -2.24 62.24 -0.91
CA TRP A 44 -2.24 61.12 -1.86
C TRP A 44 -1.85 61.54 -3.28
N GLN A 45 -2.31 62.70 -3.73
CA GLN A 45 -1.97 63.22 -5.06
C GLN A 45 -0.46 63.47 -5.18
N ARG A 46 0.15 64.07 -4.15
CA ARG A 46 1.59 64.33 -4.13
C ARG A 46 2.40 63.06 -3.96
N ALA A 47 1.99 62.16 -3.05
CA ALA A 47 2.61 60.86 -2.85
C ALA A 47 2.62 60.01 -4.13
N ALA A 48 1.55 60.04 -4.93
CA ALA A 48 1.50 59.36 -6.22
C ALA A 48 2.42 60.00 -7.27
N ARG A 49 2.49 61.34 -7.32
CA ARG A 49 3.35 62.08 -8.25
C ARG A 49 4.83 61.88 -7.94
N GLU A 50 5.19 61.78 -6.67
CA GLU A 50 6.57 61.71 -6.19
C GLU A 50 7.00 60.28 -5.80
N GLY A 51 6.15 59.28 -6.07
CA GLY A 51 6.49 57.86 -5.96
C GLY A 51 6.66 57.35 -4.52
N TRP A 52 5.93 57.90 -3.55
CA TRP A 52 6.01 57.48 -2.15
C TRP A 52 5.14 56.26 -1.86
N LEU A 53 4.25 55.88 -2.78
CA LEU A 53 3.29 54.82 -2.49
C LEU A 53 4.04 53.50 -2.29
N ARG A 54 3.55 52.69 -1.35
CA ARG A 54 4.15 51.38 -1.04
C ARG A 54 4.24 50.43 -2.25
N ARG A 55 3.45 50.69 -3.30
CA ARG A 55 3.48 49.96 -4.58
C ARG A 55 4.61 50.44 -5.53
N ASP A 56 5.04 51.69 -5.39
CA ASP A 56 6.05 52.33 -6.23
C ASP A 56 7.46 52.01 -5.73
N HIS A 57 7.59 51.73 -4.43
CA HIS A 57 8.78 51.08 -3.91
C HIS A 57 8.81 49.63 -4.40
N PRO A 58 9.98 49.13 -4.87
CA PRO A 58 10.13 47.70 -5.01
C PRO A 58 9.74 47.14 -3.65
N ARG A 59 8.74 46.24 -3.62
CA ARG A 59 8.54 45.43 -2.42
C ARG A 59 9.94 44.97 -2.03
N ARG A 60 10.27 44.97 -0.74
CA ARG A 60 11.14 43.89 -0.26
C ARG A 60 10.40 42.59 -0.57
N ALA A 61 10.36 42.19 -1.84
CA ALA A 61 10.92 40.93 -2.20
C ALA A 61 12.34 41.03 -1.67
N ASP A 62 12.49 40.68 -0.39
CA ASP A 62 13.49 39.67 -0.10
C ASP A 62 13.24 38.63 -1.18
N THR A 63 14.07 38.72 -2.22
CA THR A 63 14.24 37.70 -3.22
C THR A 63 14.45 36.45 -2.39
N LEU A 64 13.35 35.73 -2.11
CA LEU A 64 13.42 34.31 -1.90
C LEU A 64 14.35 33.85 -3.00
N PRO A 65 15.54 33.32 -2.66
CA PRO A 65 16.52 32.96 -3.67
C PRO A 65 15.78 32.17 -4.74
N PRO A 66 16.03 32.44 -6.03
CA PRO A 66 15.33 31.76 -7.12
C PRO A 66 15.27 30.29 -6.76
N LEU A 67 14.04 29.75 -6.68
CA LEU A 67 13.85 28.39 -6.23
C LEU A 67 14.76 27.53 -7.09
N ALA A 68 15.76 26.90 -6.47
CA ALA A 68 16.75 26.14 -7.21
C ALA A 68 15.98 25.15 -8.09
N PRO A 69 16.33 25.02 -9.38
CA PRO A 69 15.64 24.08 -10.26
C PRO A 69 15.66 22.71 -9.58
N VAL A 70 14.48 22.13 -9.40
CA VAL A 70 14.35 20.83 -8.76
C VAL A 70 15.02 19.81 -9.67
N ASN A 71 16.15 19.27 -9.22
CA ASN A 71 16.79 18.17 -9.91
C ASN A 71 15.97 16.90 -9.63
N LEU A 72 15.35 16.32 -10.66
CA LEU A 72 14.56 15.10 -10.51
C LEU A 72 15.44 13.85 -10.35
N ASP A 73 16.73 13.95 -10.65
CA ASP A 73 17.70 12.86 -10.47
C ASP A 73 18.26 12.82 -9.04
N ASP A 74 18.01 13.85 -8.23
CA ASP A 74 18.42 13.85 -6.83
C ASP A 74 17.55 12.84 -6.04
N PRO A 75 18.15 12.09 -5.11
CA PRO A 75 17.41 11.17 -4.27
C PRO A 75 16.36 11.96 -3.47
N VAL A 76 15.11 11.52 -3.59
CA VAL A 76 14.00 12.07 -2.80
C VAL A 76 14.23 11.72 -1.33
N ASP A 77 14.03 12.71 -0.45
CA ASP A 77 14.08 12.48 1.00
C ASP A 77 13.13 11.35 1.41
N ASP A 78 13.52 10.57 2.42
CA ASP A 78 12.58 9.64 3.02
C ASP A 78 11.42 10.39 3.70
N LEU A 79 10.31 9.67 3.90
CA LEU A 79 9.09 10.26 4.43
C LEU A 79 9.27 10.93 5.80
N TRP A 80 10.14 10.36 6.64
CA TRP A 80 10.43 10.90 7.97
C TRP A 80 11.21 12.20 7.91
N THR A 81 12.22 12.28 7.04
CA THR A 81 12.96 13.51 6.76
C THR A 81 12.05 14.58 6.17
N ALA A 82 11.13 14.21 5.28
CA ALA A 82 10.14 15.14 4.74
C ALA A 82 9.21 15.68 5.83
N LEU A 83 8.71 14.82 6.73
CA LEU A 83 7.88 15.24 7.86
C LEU A 83 8.62 16.17 8.82
N ASP A 84 9.87 15.86 9.14
CA ASP A 84 10.71 16.69 10.01
C ASP A 84 10.96 18.08 9.39
N LYS A 85 11.26 18.14 8.09
CA LYS A 85 11.40 19.40 7.34
C LYS A 85 10.12 20.23 7.31
N VAL A 86 8.94 19.60 7.28
CA VAL A 86 7.66 20.31 7.35
C VAL A 86 7.40 20.79 8.77
N TRP A 87 7.72 20.00 9.79
CA TRP A 87 7.57 20.39 11.19
C TRP A 87 8.41 21.63 11.53
N HIS A 88 9.68 21.66 11.10
CA HIS A 88 10.54 22.84 11.26
C HIS A 88 9.95 24.10 10.61
N ARG A 89 9.28 23.97 9.46
CA ARG A 89 8.60 25.10 8.80
C ARG A 89 7.36 25.58 9.55
N ILE A 90 6.64 24.67 10.21
CA ILE A 90 5.52 25.03 11.08
C ILE A 90 6.05 25.85 12.26
N CYS A 91 7.09 25.36 12.95
CA CYS A 91 7.72 26.08 14.07
C CYS A 91 8.21 27.46 13.62
N ALA A 92 8.95 27.56 12.52
CA ALA A 92 9.45 28.83 12.00
C ALA A 92 8.33 29.82 11.65
N ALA A 93 7.20 29.34 11.10
CA ALA A 93 6.05 30.20 10.82
C ALA A 93 5.36 30.69 12.10
N LEU A 94 5.29 29.84 13.13
CA LEU A 94 4.77 30.21 14.45
C LEU A 94 5.66 31.25 15.13
N ASP A 95 6.98 31.05 15.12
CA ASP A 95 7.97 31.97 15.69
C ASP A 95 7.94 33.33 14.98
N ALA A 96 7.68 33.35 13.67
CA ALA A 96 7.51 34.56 12.88
C ALA A 96 6.12 35.23 13.03
N GLY A 97 5.18 34.60 13.73
CA GLY A 97 3.79 35.08 13.85
C GLY A 97 2.96 34.97 12.56
N ASP A 98 3.43 34.23 11.54
CA ASP A 98 2.67 33.98 10.30
C ASP A 98 1.68 32.83 10.50
N ALA A 99 0.50 33.17 11.04
CA ALA A 99 -0.59 32.21 11.25
C ALA A 99 -1.02 31.52 9.95
N ALA A 100 -1.00 32.23 8.82
CA ALA A 100 -1.37 31.65 7.54
C ALA A 100 -0.32 30.64 7.06
N GLY A 101 0.96 30.93 7.28
CA GLY A 101 2.09 30.01 7.05
C GLY A 101 1.97 28.74 7.88
N ALA A 102 1.72 28.87 9.18
CA ALA A 102 1.55 27.73 10.07
C ALA A 102 0.42 26.81 9.58
N VAL A 103 -0.77 27.36 9.27
CA VAL A 103 -1.91 26.59 8.77
C VAL A 103 -1.59 25.87 7.45
N ARG A 104 -0.94 26.57 6.51
CA ARG A 104 -0.52 25.96 5.23
C ARG A 104 0.38 24.75 5.46
N TRP A 105 1.41 24.89 6.29
CA TRP A 105 2.36 23.80 6.54
C TRP A 105 1.77 22.66 7.38
N THR A 106 0.87 22.97 8.33
CA THR A 106 0.10 21.93 9.05
C THR A 106 -0.74 21.08 8.10
N ARG A 107 -1.33 21.68 7.07
CA ARG A 107 -2.09 20.93 6.05
C ARG A 107 -1.19 19.99 5.25
N VAL A 108 -0.01 20.46 4.84
CA VAL A 108 0.99 19.63 4.14
C VAL A 108 1.42 18.46 5.02
N HIS A 109 1.70 18.71 6.30
CA HIS A 109 2.06 17.68 7.26
C HIS A 109 0.96 16.62 7.42
N ALA A 110 -0.30 17.05 7.54
CA ALA A 110 -1.44 16.13 7.63
C ALA A 110 -1.59 15.26 6.36
N GLN A 111 -1.37 15.85 5.18
CA GLN A 111 -1.42 15.13 3.91
C GLN A 111 -0.32 14.07 3.81
N LEU A 112 0.93 14.41 4.19
CA LEU A 112 2.04 13.44 4.21
C LEU A 112 1.74 12.26 5.14
N LYS A 113 1.21 12.54 6.35
CA LYS A 113 0.80 11.48 7.28
C LYS A 113 -0.33 10.62 6.71
N ALA A 114 -1.30 11.21 6.04
CA ALA A 114 -2.39 10.46 5.41
C ALA A 114 -1.87 9.49 4.35
N THR A 115 -0.96 9.94 3.48
CA THR A 115 -0.30 9.08 2.48
C THR A 115 0.45 7.93 3.15
N ALA A 116 1.24 8.23 4.19
CA ALA A 116 1.96 7.22 4.97
C ALA A 116 1.03 6.13 5.51
N THR A 117 -0.10 6.55 6.09
CA THR A 117 -1.08 5.62 6.66
C THR A 117 -1.78 4.79 5.59
N ALA A 118 -2.10 5.38 4.45
CA ALA A 118 -2.74 4.69 3.34
C ALA A 118 -1.83 3.60 2.75
N GLU A 119 -0.55 3.90 2.55
CA GLU A 119 0.43 2.91 2.06
C GLU A 119 0.61 1.75 3.03
N ASN A 120 0.73 2.05 4.33
CA ASN A 120 0.85 1.02 5.36
C ASN A 120 -0.41 0.13 5.44
N GLN A 121 -1.60 0.71 5.32
CA GLN A 121 -2.86 -0.03 5.27
C GLN A 121 -2.96 -0.91 4.03
N ALA A 122 -2.53 -0.41 2.86
CA ALA A 122 -2.49 -1.19 1.63
C ALA A 122 -1.57 -2.41 1.77
N ARG A 123 -0.33 -2.21 2.27
CA ARG A 123 0.61 -3.31 2.55
C ARG A 123 0.07 -4.31 3.56
N ALA A 124 -0.65 -3.85 4.59
CA ALA A 124 -1.28 -4.73 5.57
C ALA A 124 -2.47 -5.52 4.98
N ALA A 125 -3.25 -4.92 4.08
CA ALA A 125 -4.33 -5.59 3.37
C ALA A 125 -3.79 -6.66 2.42
N GLU A 126 -2.70 -6.36 1.69
CA GLU A 126 -2.03 -7.31 0.81
C GLU A 126 -1.48 -8.51 1.59
N ARG A 127 -0.80 -8.29 2.71
CA ARG A 127 -0.34 -9.38 3.59
C ARG A 127 -1.48 -10.27 4.08
N ARG A 128 -2.63 -9.68 4.44
CA ARG A 128 -3.82 -10.45 4.86
C ARG A 128 -4.39 -11.27 3.71
N ARG A 129 -4.45 -10.73 2.49
CA ARG A 129 -4.88 -11.47 1.29
C ARG A 129 -3.94 -12.62 0.97
N ALA A 130 -2.63 -12.39 1.03
CA ALA A 130 -1.62 -13.42 0.81
C ALA A 130 -1.75 -14.56 1.85
N ALA A 131 -1.89 -14.23 3.14
CA ALA A 131 -2.09 -15.22 4.19
C ALA A 131 -3.39 -16.01 4.02
N HIS A 132 -4.48 -15.34 3.63
CA HIS A 132 -5.74 -16.02 3.33
C HIS A 132 -5.60 -16.99 2.15
N GLN A 133 -4.92 -16.57 1.09
CA GLN A 133 -4.67 -17.41 -0.07
C GLN A 133 -3.83 -18.65 0.30
N GLN A 134 -2.76 -18.46 1.07
CA GLN A 134 -1.95 -19.56 1.61
C GLN A 134 -2.78 -20.55 2.44
N SER A 135 -3.71 -20.05 3.25
CA SER A 135 -4.62 -20.91 4.02
C SER A 135 -5.57 -21.71 3.13
N LEU A 136 -6.09 -21.12 2.05
CA LEU A 136 -6.96 -21.85 1.11
C LEU A 136 -6.17 -22.90 0.32
N ASP A 137 -4.95 -22.59 -0.07
CA ASP A 137 -4.09 -23.54 -0.78
C ASP A 137 -3.70 -24.71 0.12
N ALA A 138 -3.37 -24.45 1.39
CA ALA A 138 -3.14 -25.51 2.38
C ALA A 138 -4.37 -26.41 2.60
N LEU A 139 -5.59 -25.85 2.60
CA LEU A 139 -6.82 -26.65 2.69
C LEU A 139 -6.98 -27.55 1.46
N ARG A 140 -6.79 -27.01 0.25
CA ARG A 140 -6.84 -27.79 -1.00
C ARG A 140 -5.81 -28.92 -1.03
N GLU A 141 -4.60 -28.64 -0.56
CA GLU A 141 -3.55 -29.65 -0.41
C GLU A 141 -3.98 -30.74 0.58
N SER A 142 -4.56 -30.36 1.72
CA SER A 142 -5.06 -31.34 2.71
C SER A 142 -6.19 -32.20 2.14
N GLU A 143 -7.13 -31.62 1.40
CA GLU A 143 -8.20 -32.35 0.72
C GLU A 143 -7.65 -33.32 -0.33
N ALA A 144 -6.65 -32.90 -1.11
CA ALA A 144 -5.98 -33.74 -2.09
C ALA A 144 -5.28 -34.95 -1.44
N ILE A 145 -4.63 -34.74 -0.29
CA ILE A 145 -3.99 -35.81 0.50
C ILE A 145 -5.04 -36.82 0.98
N VAL A 146 -6.16 -36.35 1.55
CA VAL A 146 -7.24 -37.24 2.02
C VAL A 146 -7.81 -38.05 0.86
N ARG A 147 -8.10 -37.40 -0.28
CA ARG A 147 -8.64 -38.09 -1.47
C ARG A 147 -7.67 -39.12 -2.04
N ALA A 148 -6.36 -38.83 -2.03
CA ALA A 148 -5.34 -39.78 -2.44
C ALA A 148 -5.28 -40.99 -1.50
N ALA A 149 -5.36 -40.77 -0.18
CA ALA A 149 -5.39 -41.85 0.81
C ALA A 149 -6.64 -42.73 0.68
N GLU A 150 -7.82 -42.13 0.46
CA GLU A 150 -9.06 -42.85 0.18
C GLU A 150 -8.93 -43.74 -1.06
N ALA A 151 -8.35 -43.22 -2.15
CA ALA A 151 -8.15 -43.97 -3.38
C ALA A 151 -7.17 -45.15 -3.19
N GLN A 152 -6.11 -44.96 -2.40
CA GLN A 152 -5.16 -46.02 -2.07
C GLN A 152 -5.83 -47.14 -1.26
N LEU A 153 -6.64 -46.80 -0.26
CA LEU A 153 -7.41 -47.78 0.52
C LEU A 153 -8.39 -48.57 -0.37
N ALA A 154 -9.11 -47.89 -1.25
CA ALA A 154 -10.02 -48.54 -2.21
C ALA A 154 -9.28 -49.50 -3.15
N ALA A 155 -8.09 -49.12 -3.64
CA ALA A 155 -7.27 -49.97 -4.48
C ALA A 155 -6.77 -51.23 -3.74
N LEU A 156 -6.39 -51.10 -2.47
CA LEU A 156 -6.00 -52.25 -1.64
C LEU A 156 -7.17 -53.22 -1.42
N HIS A 157 -8.36 -52.71 -1.13
CA HIS A 157 -9.56 -53.54 -0.99
C HIS A 157 -9.90 -54.26 -2.30
N ALA A 158 -9.79 -53.59 -3.44
CA ALA A 158 -10.02 -54.20 -4.75
C ALA A 158 -9.01 -55.33 -5.04
N GLN A 159 -7.72 -55.14 -4.71
CA GLN A 159 -6.70 -56.18 -4.85
C GLN A 159 -6.99 -57.39 -3.96
N GLN A 160 -7.43 -57.17 -2.72
CA GLN A 160 -7.82 -58.25 -1.81
C GLN A 160 -9.00 -59.05 -2.36
N ALA A 161 -10.04 -58.37 -2.86
CA ALA A 161 -11.19 -59.03 -3.48
C ALA A 161 -10.79 -59.90 -4.70
N VAL A 162 -9.90 -59.40 -5.57
CA VAL A 162 -9.36 -60.19 -6.69
C VAL A 162 -8.59 -61.42 -6.18
N SER A 163 -7.77 -61.25 -5.14
CA SER A 163 -7.00 -62.36 -4.55
C SER A 163 -7.87 -63.42 -3.86
N GLU A 164 -9.00 -63.04 -3.26
CA GLU A 164 -9.98 -63.98 -2.70
C GLU A 164 -10.69 -64.75 -3.80
N VAL A 165 -11.12 -64.08 -4.87
CA VAL A 165 -11.76 -64.75 -6.02
C VAL A 165 -10.79 -65.75 -6.67
N GLU A 166 -9.52 -65.38 -6.86
CA GLU A 166 -8.50 -66.29 -7.41
C GLU A 166 -8.24 -67.49 -6.47
N LYS A 167 -8.23 -67.29 -5.15
CA LYS A 167 -8.17 -68.40 -4.17
C LYS A 167 -9.39 -69.30 -4.25
N VAL A 168 -10.60 -68.75 -4.35
CA VAL A 168 -11.83 -69.54 -4.47
C VAL A 168 -11.82 -70.35 -5.77
N GLU A 169 -11.37 -69.75 -6.88
CA GLU A 169 -11.29 -70.42 -8.18
C GLU A 169 -10.20 -71.52 -8.20
N SER A 170 -9.08 -71.33 -7.49
CA SER A 170 -8.06 -72.38 -7.35
C SER A 170 -8.54 -73.55 -6.48
N VAL A 171 -9.26 -73.28 -5.39
CA VAL A 171 -9.91 -74.32 -4.56
C VAL A 171 -11.00 -75.06 -5.34
N LEU A 172 -11.73 -74.37 -6.22
CA LEU A 172 -12.74 -75.00 -7.07
C LEU A 172 -12.12 -75.89 -8.17
N ARG A 173 -10.93 -75.54 -8.69
CA ARG A 173 -10.21 -76.38 -9.68
C ARG A 173 -9.59 -77.65 -9.08
N ASP A 174 -9.20 -77.62 -7.81
CA ASP A 174 -8.69 -78.80 -7.10
C ASP A 174 -9.79 -79.80 -6.73
N SER A 175 -11.07 -79.39 -6.84
CA SER A 175 -12.22 -80.30 -6.83
C SER A 175 -12.44 -80.91 -8.22
N THR A 176 -11.42 -81.58 -8.76
CA THR A 176 -11.63 -82.54 -9.83
C THR A 176 -12.32 -83.77 -9.20
N PRO A 177 -13.53 -84.17 -9.63
CA PRO A 177 -14.17 -85.35 -9.08
C PRO A 177 -13.28 -86.58 -9.36
N PRO A 178 -13.19 -87.54 -8.42
CA PRO A 178 -12.39 -88.75 -8.65
C PRO A 178 -12.85 -89.40 -9.97
N PRO A 179 -11.94 -89.92 -10.80
CA PRO A 179 -12.30 -90.43 -12.10
C PRO A 179 -13.35 -91.53 -11.93
N ALA A 180 -14.50 -91.33 -12.56
CA ALA A 180 -15.51 -92.36 -12.70
C ALA A 180 -14.83 -93.59 -13.31
N GLN A 181 -14.93 -94.72 -12.61
CA GLN A 181 -14.47 -96.01 -13.09
C GLN A 181 -15.08 -96.27 -14.48
N GLN A 182 -14.24 -96.27 -15.51
CA GLN A 182 -14.66 -96.71 -16.83
C GLN A 182 -15.07 -98.19 -16.74
N PRO A 183 -16.26 -98.58 -17.23
CA PRO A 183 -16.61 -100.00 -17.32
C PRO A 183 -15.61 -100.69 -18.26
N GLN A 184 -14.92 -101.70 -17.74
CA GLN A 184 -14.00 -102.53 -18.50
C GLN A 184 -14.72 -103.10 -19.73
N PRO A 185 -14.15 -103.00 -20.95
CA PRO A 185 -14.75 -103.57 -22.14
C PRO A 185 -14.85 -105.11 -22.00
N PRO A 186 -15.92 -105.74 -22.51
CA PRO A 186 -16.12 -107.18 -22.36
C PRO A 186 -14.96 -107.95 -23.01
N LEU A 187 -14.40 -108.89 -22.25
CA LEU A 187 -13.29 -109.74 -22.66
C LEU A 187 -13.56 -110.39 -24.03
N ASN A 188 -12.63 -110.20 -24.98
CA ASN A 188 -12.75 -110.74 -26.32
C ASN A 188 -12.70 -112.29 -26.30
N ARG A 189 -13.35 -112.94 -27.28
CA ARG A 189 -13.45 -114.40 -27.43
C ARG A 189 -12.10 -115.12 -27.31
N ALA A 190 -11.02 -114.48 -27.75
CA ALA A 190 -9.66 -114.98 -27.62
C ALA A 190 -9.16 -115.05 -26.16
N GLN A 191 -9.53 -114.08 -25.31
CA GLN A 191 -9.18 -114.06 -23.89
C GLN A 191 -9.99 -115.12 -23.10
N ARG A 192 -11.27 -115.33 -23.45
CA ARG A 192 -12.11 -116.39 -22.85
C ARG A 192 -11.53 -117.79 -23.07
N ARG A 193 -11.02 -118.10 -24.28
CA ARG A 193 -10.37 -119.39 -24.57
C ARG A 193 -9.10 -119.63 -23.76
N ARG A 194 -8.31 -118.58 -23.48
CA ARG A 194 -7.08 -118.69 -22.68
C ARG A 194 -7.36 -118.99 -21.21
N LEU A 195 -8.43 -118.44 -20.66
CA LEU A 195 -8.85 -118.69 -19.27
C LEU A 195 -9.40 -120.10 -19.09
N GLN A 196 -10.19 -120.62 -20.04
CA GLN A 196 -10.68 -122.01 -19.99
C GLN A 196 -9.55 -123.04 -20.11
N LYS A 197 -8.45 -122.72 -20.80
CA LYS A 197 -7.28 -123.61 -20.92
C LYS A 197 -6.37 -123.60 -19.68
N ARG A 198 -6.53 -122.64 -18.76
CA ARG A 198 -5.80 -122.57 -17.49
C ARG A 198 -6.55 -123.19 -16.31
N GLY A 199 -7.81 -123.57 -16.48
CA GLY A 199 -8.65 -124.14 -15.42
C GLY A 199 -8.86 -125.66 -15.49
N SER A 200 -8.11 -126.39 -16.31
CA SER A 200 -8.28 -127.85 -16.46
C SER A 200 -7.00 -128.61 -16.15
N GLY A 201 -6.89 -129.06 -14.90
CA GLY A 201 -6.08 -130.18 -14.44
C GLY A 201 -5.09 -129.84 -13.32
N PRO A 202 -4.85 -130.74 -12.34
CA PRO A 202 -5.54 -131.97 -11.96
C PRO A 202 -6.52 -131.81 -10.78
#